data_AF-A0A3N1D2H4-F1
#
_entry.id   AF-A0A3N1D2H4-F1
#
_cell.length_a   1.000
_cell.length_b   1.000
_cell.length_c   1.000
_cell.angle_alpha   90.00
_cell.angle_beta   90.00
_cell.angle_gamma   90.00
#
_symmetry.space_group_name_H-M   'P 1'
#
loop_
_entity.id
_entity.type
_entity.pdbx_description
1 polymer ?
#
loop_
_entity_poly.entity_id
_entity_poly.type
_entity_poly.pdbx_seq_one_letter_code
_entity_poly.pdbx_strand_id
1 'polypeptide(L)'
;MIYDGPAPADSNVPRTGGVPLAPAGFAWPVCGCGGPLQFFAHLPAEGAVLSVFVCQNNPGACEFWEATSSASRVYLFPQEGLLPVAVPEAGVTLLPATSAIRTHIVTIDPEEADDDGIEPDAYDLARSGWKREPEDRFGKQREVLGSLGGSPSYLEDDRLPVCPSCTATMEFAAHLEEGMSAETAMNLGGQLGYVFVCRACREGSFLTG
;
A
#
# COMPACT_ATOMS: atom_id res chain seq x y z
N MET A 1 0.55 -9.68 4.35
CA MET A 1 0.66 -8.60 5.38
C MET A 1 -0.61 -8.64 6.20
N ILE A 2 -0.49 -8.70 7.53
CA ILE A 2 -1.61 -8.97 8.43
C ILE A 2 -1.68 -7.90 9.52
N TYR A 3 -2.89 -7.52 9.91
CA TYR A 3 -3.17 -6.66 11.06
C TYR A 3 -2.57 -7.23 12.34
N ASP A 4 -1.80 -6.42 13.06
CA ASP A 4 -1.11 -6.81 14.29
C ASP A 4 -1.46 -5.90 15.48
N GLY A 5 -2.67 -5.33 15.45
CA GLY A 5 -3.13 -4.41 16.48
C GLY A 5 -2.87 -2.92 16.17
N PRO A 6 -3.25 -2.03 17.09
CA PRO A 6 -2.97 -0.61 16.96
C PRO A 6 -1.48 -0.31 17.14
N ALA A 7 -0.99 0.74 16.47
CA ALA A 7 0.37 1.25 16.65
C ALA A 7 0.38 2.74 17.04
N PRO A 8 1.45 3.24 17.68
CA PRO A 8 1.70 4.67 17.79
C PRO A 8 1.72 5.34 16.41
N ALA A 9 1.18 6.56 16.33
CA ALA A 9 1.06 7.28 15.06
C ALA A 9 2.42 7.52 14.38
N ASP A 10 3.49 7.69 15.16
CA ASP A 10 4.86 7.95 14.72
C ASP A 10 5.76 6.72 14.78
N SER A 11 5.19 5.53 14.94
CA SER A 11 5.96 4.28 14.93
C SER A 11 6.82 4.17 13.66
N ASN A 12 7.94 3.47 13.70
CA ASN A 12 8.77 3.20 12.52
C ASN A 12 8.60 1.76 11.99
N VAL A 13 7.65 1.01 12.53
CA VAL A 13 7.31 -0.34 12.06
C VAL A 13 6.38 -0.26 10.84
N PRO A 14 6.30 -1.34 10.03
CA PRO A 14 5.32 -1.44 8.95
C PRO A 14 3.90 -1.20 9.48
N ARG A 15 3.16 -0.30 8.82
CA ARG A 15 1.81 0.09 9.28
C ARG A 15 1.00 0.77 8.18
N THR A 16 -0.31 0.78 8.36
CA THR A 16 -1.20 1.74 7.70
C THR A 16 -1.60 2.85 8.69
N GLY A 17 -1.81 4.05 8.17
CA GLY A 17 -2.16 5.24 8.93
C GLY A 17 -1.02 5.79 9.79
N GLY A 18 -1.37 6.71 10.69
CA GLY A 18 -0.40 7.45 11.50
C GLY A 18 0.17 8.65 10.76
N VAL A 19 1.34 9.11 11.18
CA VAL A 19 2.09 10.21 10.58
C VAL A 19 3.23 9.62 9.73
N PRO A 20 3.46 10.11 8.50
CA PRO A 20 4.59 9.67 7.71
C PRO A 20 5.91 10.04 8.40
N LEU A 21 6.89 9.15 8.27
CA LEU A 21 8.28 9.45 8.63
C LEU A 21 9.03 9.78 7.34
N ALA A 22 9.63 10.96 7.28
CA ALA A 22 10.32 11.43 6.08
C ALA A 22 11.63 12.17 6.46
N PRO A 23 12.55 12.34 5.51
CA PRO A 23 13.74 13.16 5.72
C PRO A 23 13.39 14.61 6.06
N ALA A 24 14.32 15.31 6.72
CA ALA A 24 14.18 16.73 7.01
C ALA A 24 13.93 17.55 5.73
N GLY A 25 13.01 18.52 5.82
CA GLY A 25 12.61 19.35 4.67
C GLY A 25 11.55 18.74 3.77
N PHE A 26 11.01 17.56 4.11
CA PHE A 26 9.87 16.98 3.39
C PHE A 26 8.66 17.93 3.39
N ALA A 27 8.07 18.10 2.21
CA ALA A 27 6.83 18.85 2.02
C ALA A 27 5.67 17.88 1.82
N TRP A 28 4.57 18.11 2.53
CA TRP A 28 3.38 17.29 2.40
C TRP A 28 2.85 17.30 0.95
N PRO A 29 2.60 16.14 0.32
CA PRO A 29 2.20 16.11 -1.07
C PRO A 29 0.76 16.59 -1.25
N VAL A 30 0.55 17.34 -2.33
CA VAL A 30 -0.73 17.94 -2.69
C VAL A 30 -1.26 17.24 -3.93
N CYS A 31 -2.56 16.95 -3.93
CA CYS A 31 -3.28 16.39 -5.06
C CYS A 31 -3.45 17.44 -6.17
N GLY A 32 -3.69 17.01 -7.42
CA GLY A 32 -4.09 17.90 -8.51
C GLY A 32 -5.35 18.72 -8.25
N CYS A 33 -6.24 18.30 -7.33
CA CYS A 33 -7.38 19.10 -6.89
C CYS A 33 -7.01 20.24 -5.92
N GLY A 34 -5.76 20.33 -5.49
CA GLY A 34 -5.23 21.36 -4.59
C GLY A 34 -5.30 21.02 -3.10
N GLY A 35 -6.00 19.94 -2.71
CA GLY A 35 -6.02 19.45 -1.32
C GLY A 35 -4.82 18.55 -0.98
N PRO A 36 -4.43 18.42 0.30
CA PRO A 36 -3.37 17.50 0.69
C PRO A 36 -3.77 16.05 0.40
N LEU A 37 -2.80 15.18 0.09
CA LEU A 37 -3.05 13.74 0.04
C LEU A 37 -3.12 13.16 1.44
N GLN A 38 -3.95 12.14 1.65
CA GLN A 38 -4.00 11.39 2.91
C GLN A 38 -2.83 10.41 2.95
N PHE A 39 -2.13 10.33 4.09
CA PHE A 39 -1.11 9.31 4.30
C PHE A 39 -1.76 7.95 4.51
N PHE A 40 -1.35 6.97 3.70
CA PHE A 40 -1.90 5.63 3.71
C PHE A 40 -1.00 4.63 4.45
N ALA A 41 0.26 4.48 4.03
CA ALA A 41 1.08 3.37 4.51
C ALA A 41 2.56 3.72 4.62
N HIS A 42 3.19 3.12 5.63
CA HIS A 42 4.64 3.05 5.82
C HIS A 42 5.05 1.59 5.66
N LEU A 43 5.70 1.25 4.55
CA LEU A 43 6.06 -0.12 4.22
C LEU A 43 7.57 -0.29 4.12
N PRO A 44 8.11 -1.47 4.49
CA PRO A 44 9.51 -1.76 4.27
C PRO A 44 9.76 -1.98 2.78
N ALA A 45 10.91 -1.52 2.31
CA ALA A 45 11.51 -1.90 1.03
C ALA A 45 12.97 -2.26 1.27
N GLU A 46 13.59 -3.04 0.38
CA GLU A 46 15.01 -3.42 0.56
C GLU A 46 15.91 -2.18 0.72
N GLY A 47 16.49 -2.01 1.92
CA GLY A 47 17.32 -0.87 2.30
C GLY A 47 16.61 0.49 2.38
N ALA A 48 15.28 0.52 2.35
CA ALA A 48 14.49 1.73 2.20
C ALA A 48 13.10 1.61 2.86
N VAL A 49 12.36 2.70 2.83
CA VAL A 49 10.99 2.79 3.33
C VAL A 49 10.11 3.42 2.27
N LEU A 50 8.95 2.82 2.04
CA LEU A 50 7.89 3.35 1.21
C LEU A 50 6.92 4.16 2.04
N SER A 51 6.63 5.38 1.59
CA SER A 51 5.59 6.24 2.15
C SER A 51 4.53 6.49 1.08
N VAL A 52 3.34 5.95 1.27
CA VAL A 52 2.24 5.98 0.28
C VAL A 52 1.20 7.03 0.69
N PHE A 53 0.78 7.85 -0.25
CA PHE A 53 -0.24 8.89 -0.07
C PHE A 53 -1.30 8.78 -1.18
N VAL A 54 -2.57 8.98 -0.83
CA VAL A 54 -3.72 8.84 -1.74
C VAL A 54 -4.72 9.98 -1.49
N CYS A 55 -5.34 10.50 -2.55
CA CYS A 55 -6.33 11.57 -2.46
C CYS A 55 -7.63 11.05 -1.85
N GLN A 56 -8.12 11.74 -0.82
CA GLN A 56 -9.40 11.48 -0.16
C GLN A 56 -10.23 12.76 0.01
N ASN A 57 -9.90 13.80 -0.76
CA ASN A 57 -10.54 15.10 -0.66
C ASN A 57 -11.98 15.04 -1.20
N ASN A 58 -12.87 15.87 -0.64
CA ASN A 58 -14.24 16.04 -1.13
C ASN A 58 -14.61 17.54 -1.16
N PRO A 59 -14.90 18.14 -2.34
CA PRO A 59 -14.86 17.51 -3.67
C PRO A 59 -13.44 17.08 -4.06
N GLY A 60 -13.29 15.87 -4.62
CA GLY A 60 -11.96 15.32 -4.93
C GLY A 60 -11.94 13.82 -5.26
N ALA A 61 -12.90 13.36 -6.07
CA ALA A 61 -12.89 12.03 -6.69
C ALA A 61 -11.83 11.95 -7.81
N CYS A 62 -10.58 12.30 -7.47
CA CYS A 62 -9.48 12.24 -8.41
C CYS A 62 -9.21 10.77 -8.74
N GLU A 63 -9.14 10.49 -10.04
CA GLU A 63 -8.95 9.16 -10.59
C GLU A 63 -7.54 8.66 -10.24
N PHE A 64 -7.43 7.68 -9.33
CA PHE A 64 -6.15 7.07 -8.93
C PHE A 64 -5.95 5.67 -9.53
N TRP A 65 -6.73 5.29 -10.55
CA TRP A 65 -6.48 4.07 -11.34
C TRP A 65 -5.38 4.25 -12.39
N GLU A 66 -4.98 5.48 -12.69
CA GLU A 66 -3.83 5.79 -13.54
C GLU A 66 -2.56 6.05 -12.72
N ALA A 67 -1.47 5.38 -13.07
CA ALA A 67 -0.21 5.46 -12.37
C ALA A 67 0.48 6.84 -12.46
N THR A 68 0.14 7.63 -13.49
CA THR A 68 0.64 9.00 -13.72
C THR A 68 -0.22 10.06 -13.05
N SER A 69 -1.31 9.66 -12.39
CA SER A 69 -2.23 10.58 -11.75
C SER A 69 -1.57 11.31 -10.57
N SER A 70 -1.90 12.59 -10.42
CA SER A 70 -1.56 13.35 -9.22
C SER A 70 -2.43 13.02 -8.00
N ALA A 71 -3.34 12.05 -8.14
CA ALA A 71 -4.21 11.54 -7.07
C ALA A 71 -3.47 10.67 -6.05
N SER A 72 -2.22 10.29 -6.32
CA SER A 72 -1.39 9.51 -5.40
C SER A 72 0.06 10.00 -5.42
N ARG A 73 0.82 9.63 -4.40
CA ARG A 73 2.27 9.84 -4.35
C ARG A 73 2.91 8.73 -3.54
N VAL A 74 4.00 8.17 -4.05
CA VAL A 74 4.80 7.18 -3.33
C VAL A 74 6.24 7.68 -3.27
N TYR A 75 6.79 7.73 -2.07
CA TYR A 75 8.17 8.09 -1.83
C TYR A 75 8.99 6.89 -1.38
N LEU A 76 10.20 6.75 -1.91
CA LEU A 76 11.18 5.74 -1.48
C LEU A 76 12.32 6.40 -0.68
N PHE A 77 12.12 6.50 0.63
CA PHE A 77 13.06 7.15 1.54
C PHE A 77 14.15 6.19 2.05
N PRO A 78 15.33 6.71 2.42
CA PRO A 78 16.32 5.89 3.12
C PRO A 78 15.76 5.52 4.50
N GLN A 79 16.20 4.40 5.07
CA GLN A 79 15.72 3.98 6.39
C GLN A 79 16.19 4.90 7.53
N GLU A 80 17.35 5.55 7.35
CA GLU A 80 17.95 6.44 8.34
C GLU A 80 17.48 7.89 8.20
N GLY A 81 17.51 8.64 9.30
CA GLY A 81 17.24 10.08 9.31
C GLY A 81 15.77 10.45 9.09
N LEU A 82 14.84 9.50 9.25
CA LEU A 82 13.41 9.75 9.13
C LEU A 82 12.85 10.32 10.43
N LEU A 83 12.06 11.38 10.30
CA LEU A 83 11.40 12.06 11.42
C LEU A 83 9.90 12.17 11.15
N PRO A 84 9.05 12.19 12.18
CA PRO A 84 7.63 12.47 12.02
C PRO A 84 7.41 13.82 11.35
N VAL A 85 6.59 13.83 10.30
CA VAL A 85 6.29 15.03 9.52
C VAL A 85 5.23 15.88 10.22
N ALA A 86 5.35 17.21 10.15
CA ALA A 86 4.29 18.11 10.58
C ALA A 86 3.05 17.94 9.68
N VAL A 87 1.93 17.58 10.30
CA VAL A 87 0.68 17.30 9.58
C VAL A 87 -0.04 18.61 9.24
N PRO A 88 -0.51 18.81 8.00
CA PRO A 88 -1.33 19.97 7.67
C PRO A 88 -2.58 20.04 8.53
N GLU A 89 -2.90 21.25 9.04
CA GLU A 89 -4.06 21.48 9.92
C GLU A 89 -5.42 21.37 9.22
N ALA A 90 -5.43 21.41 7.88
CA ALA A 90 -6.63 21.37 7.07
C ALA A 90 -6.58 20.22 6.05
N GLY A 91 -7.76 19.71 5.67
CA GLY A 91 -7.93 18.60 4.73
C GLY A 91 -7.94 17.23 5.40
N VAL A 92 -8.11 16.18 4.59
CA VAL A 92 -8.13 14.78 5.04
C VAL A 92 -6.72 14.22 4.89
N THR A 93 -5.92 14.29 5.95
CA THR A 93 -4.47 14.01 5.90
C THR A 93 -4.06 12.68 6.53
N LEU A 94 -4.78 12.20 7.54
CA LEU A 94 -4.44 10.96 8.26
C LEU A 94 -5.64 10.02 8.32
N LEU A 95 -5.37 8.71 8.35
CA LEU A 95 -6.39 7.72 8.67
C LEU A 95 -6.84 7.84 10.14
N PRO A 96 -8.11 7.52 10.46
CA PRO A 96 -8.62 7.58 11.84
C PRO A 96 -7.92 6.62 12.81
N ALA A 97 -7.29 5.56 12.31
CA ALA A 97 -6.54 4.60 13.11
C ALA A 97 -5.18 4.28 12.47
N THR A 98 -4.21 3.96 13.32
CA THR A 98 -2.90 3.45 12.91
C THR A 98 -2.86 1.95 13.20
N SER A 99 -2.63 1.14 12.18
CA SER A 99 -2.65 -0.32 12.27
C SER A 99 -1.28 -0.88 12.00
N ALA A 100 -0.70 -1.57 12.99
CA ALA A 100 0.54 -2.31 12.80
C ALA A 100 0.37 -3.42 11.77
N ILE A 101 1.41 -3.66 10.98
CA ILE A 101 1.48 -4.74 10.02
C ILE A 101 2.55 -5.73 10.45
N ARG A 102 2.14 -6.99 10.60
CA ARG A 102 3.04 -8.14 10.68
C ARG A 102 3.10 -8.84 9.33
N THR A 103 4.30 -9.24 8.92
CA THR A 103 4.49 -10.05 7.72
C THR A 103 4.45 -11.53 8.09
N HIS A 104 3.73 -12.30 7.29
CA HIS A 104 3.69 -13.75 7.38
C HIS A 104 4.03 -14.29 5.99
N ILE A 105 5.00 -15.20 5.93
CA ILE A 105 5.40 -15.84 4.68
C ILE A 105 4.48 -17.04 4.49
N VAL A 106 3.72 -17.04 3.41
CA VAL A 106 2.92 -18.19 2.99
C VAL A 106 3.69 -18.90 1.89
N THR A 107 4.05 -20.16 2.11
CA THR A 107 4.62 -21.02 1.08
C THR A 107 3.46 -21.73 0.40
N ILE A 108 3.35 -21.57 -0.91
CA ILE A 108 2.33 -22.23 -1.72
C ILE A 108 2.96 -23.51 -2.25
N ASP A 109 2.33 -24.66 -1.97
CA ASP A 109 2.66 -25.90 -2.63
C ASP A 109 1.93 -25.94 -3.99
N PRO A 110 2.64 -25.93 -5.12
CA PRO A 110 2.01 -25.98 -6.44
C PRO A 110 1.19 -27.26 -6.66
N GLU A 111 1.37 -28.31 -5.84
CA GLU A 111 0.56 -29.53 -5.90
C GLU A 111 -0.83 -29.39 -5.22
N GLU A 112 -1.08 -28.31 -4.46
CA GLU A 112 -2.38 -28.00 -3.85
C GLU A 112 -3.33 -27.21 -4.78
N ALA A 113 -2.91 -26.92 -6.01
CA ALA A 113 -3.76 -26.30 -7.03
C ALA A 113 -4.79 -27.32 -7.55
N ASP A 114 -6.09 -26.99 -7.45
CA ASP A 114 -7.20 -27.85 -7.87
C ASP A 114 -7.07 -28.34 -9.33
N ASP A 115 -7.64 -29.53 -9.62
CA ASP A 115 -7.65 -30.26 -10.90
C ASP A 115 -8.39 -29.54 -12.06
N ASP A 116 -8.78 -28.29 -11.84
CA ASP A 116 -9.62 -27.47 -12.73
C ASP A 116 -8.79 -26.81 -13.86
N GLY A 117 -7.46 -26.94 -13.82
CA GLY A 117 -6.53 -26.43 -14.84
C GLY A 117 -6.34 -24.91 -14.84
N ILE A 118 -6.85 -24.20 -13.84
CA ILE A 118 -6.59 -22.78 -13.60
C ILE A 118 -5.59 -22.71 -12.44
N GLU A 119 -4.36 -22.25 -12.70
CA GLU A 119 -3.41 -21.99 -11.63
C GLU A 119 -3.97 -20.89 -10.71
N PRO A 120 -4.13 -21.16 -9.40
CA PRO A 120 -4.66 -20.17 -8.49
C PRO A 120 -3.67 -19.01 -8.31
N ASP A 121 -4.19 -17.78 -8.24
CA ASP A 121 -3.35 -16.59 -8.07
C ASP A 121 -2.64 -16.61 -6.71
N ALA A 122 -1.35 -16.29 -6.71
CA ALA A 122 -0.51 -16.38 -5.51
C ALA A 122 -0.98 -15.47 -4.36
N TYR A 123 -1.58 -14.32 -4.67
CA TYR A 123 -2.15 -13.43 -3.65
C TYR A 123 -3.41 -14.03 -3.05
N ASP A 124 -4.30 -14.60 -3.85
CA ASP A 124 -5.50 -15.30 -3.35
C ASP A 124 -5.15 -16.51 -2.50
N LEU A 125 -4.15 -17.30 -2.90
CA LEU A 125 -3.65 -18.42 -2.10
C LEU A 125 -3.05 -17.94 -0.78
N ALA A 126 -2.20 -16.91 -0.81
CA ALA A 126 -1.63 -16.35 0.42
C ALA A 126 -2.71 -15.77 1.35
N ARG A 127 -3.72 -15.10 0.77
CA ARG A 127 -4.85 -14.53 1.50
C ARG A 127 -5.74 -15.61 2.11
N SER A 128 -6.04 -16.68 1.37
CA SER A 128 -6.87 -17.81 1.82
C SER A 128 -6.12 -18.80 2.72
N GLY A 129 -4.79 -18.83 2.64
CA GLY A 129 -3.94 -19.64 3.53
C GLY A 129 -3.77 -19.04 4.92
N TRP A 130 -4.01 -17.73 5.09
CA TRP A 130 -3.81 -17.06 6.37
C TRP A 130 -4.90 -17.38 7.41
N LYS A 131 -4.65 -18.35 8.29
CA LYS A 131 -5.59 -18.71 9.37
C LYS A 131 -5.17 -18.08 10.70
N ARG A 132 -6.15 -17.58 11.47
CA ARG A 132 -5.93 -17.22 12.88
C ARG A 132 -5.85 -18.49 13.73
N GLU A 133 -6.78 -19.41 13.52
CA GLU A 133 -6.80 -20.76 14.11
C GLU A 133 -7.09 -21.83 13.02
N PRO A 134 -6.65 -23.09 13.19
CA PRO A 134 -6.77 -24.14 12.16
C PRO A 134 -8.21 -24.43 11.68
N GLU A 135 -9.20 -24.18 12.52
CA GLU A 135 -10.62 -24.46 12.32
C GLU A 135 -11.47 -23.29 11.80
N ASP A 136 -10.90 -22.09 11.69
CA ASP A 136 -11.63 -20.92 11.20
C ASP A 136 -11.92 -21.05 9.69
N ARG A 137 -13.22 -21.06 9.31
CA ARG A 137 -13.66 -20.97 7.92
C ARG A 137 -13.67 -19.51 7.45
N PHE A 138 -13.10 -19.28 6.28
CA PHE A 138 -12.89 -17.94 5.73
C PHE A 138 -14.16 -17.24 5.25
N GLY A 139 -14.25 -15.96 5.59
CA GLY A 139 -15.18 -15.00 5.01
C GLY A 139 -14.89 -13.60 5.54
N LYS A 140 -14.50 -12.67 4.66
CA LYS A 140 -14.43 -11.22 4.94
C LYS A 140 -13.36 -10.75 5.96
N GLN A 141 -12.19 -11.38 6.02
CA GLN A 141 -11.13 -10.91 6.91
C GLN A 141 -10.40 -9.69 6.32
N ARG A 142 -10.85 -8.51 6.74
CA ARG A 142 -10.11 -7.24 6.57
C ARG A 142 -8.79 -7.21 7.37
N GLU A 143 -8.46 -8.31 8.07
CA GLU A 143 -7.19 -8.51 8.79
C GLU A 143 -6.02 -8.69 7.82
N VAL A 144 -6.26 -9.14 6.59
CA VAL A 144 -5.25 -9.09 5.52
C VAL A 144 -5.17 -7.65 5.00
N LEU A 145 -3.97 -7.07 5.07
CA LEU A 145 -3.70 -5.66 4.72
C LEU A 145 -2.93 -5.52 3.39
N GLY A 146 -2.63 -6.62 2.71
CA GLY A 146 -1.90 -6.64 1.43
C GLY A 146 -0.77 -7.68 1.38
N SER A 147 0.20 -7.49 0.49
CA SER A 147 1.42 -8.30 0.35
C SER A 147 2.63 -7.43 0.00
N LEU A 148 3.85 -7.98 0.16
CA LEU A 148 5.10 -7.31 -0.20
C LEU A 148 5.82 -8.14 -1.26
N GLY A 149 6.31 -7.47 -2.31
CA GLY A 149 7.05 -8.08 -3.43
C GLY A 149 6.23 -9.11 -4.22
N GLY A 150 6.93 -9.86 -5.08
CA GLY A 150 6.31 -10.83 -5.99
C GLY A 150 5.85 -10.18 -7.30
N SER A 151 4.74 -10.67 -7.84
CA SER A 151 4.08 -10.13 -9.03
C SER A 151 2.75 -9.49 -8.65
N PRO A 152 2.29 -8.45 -9.37
CA PRO A 152 0.97 -7.89 -9.14
C PRO A 152 -0.10 -8.89 -9.60
N SER A 153 -1.11 -9.11 -8.77
CA SER A 153 -2.26 -9.96 -9.05
C SER A 153 -3.37 -9.16 -9.73
N TYR A 154 -4.11 -9.73 -10.66
CA TYR A 154 -5.25 -9.06 -11.35
C TYR A 154 -4.92 -7.72 -12.02
N LEU A 155 -3.65 -7.47 -12.34
CA LEU A 155 -3.22 -6.27 -13.04
C LEU A 155 -2.70 -6.63 -14.43
N GLU A 156 -3.24 -5.98 -15.44
CA GLU A 156 -2.81 -6.15 -16.83
C GLU A 156 -1.42 -5.50 -17.07
N ASP A 157 -0.59 -6.14 -17.88
CA ASP A 157 0.80 -5.73 -18.13
C ASP A 157 0.93 -4.30 -18.69
N ASP A 158 -0.04 -3.85 -19.48
CA ASP A 158 -0.06 -2.51 -20.07
C ASP A 158 -0.34 -1.39 -19.05
N ARG A 159 -0.75 -1.76 -17.83
CA ARG A 159 -0.94 -0.84 -16.70
C ARG A 159 0.31 -0.69 -15.83
N LEU A 160 1.37 -1.46 -16.09
CA LEU A 160 2.62 -1.35 -15.34
C LEU A 160 3.25 0.04 -15.56
N PRO A 161 3.52 0.81 -14.48
CA PRO A 161 4.06 2.15 -14.63
C PRO A 161 5.47 2.15 -15.17
N VAL A 162 5.78 3.18 -15.96
CA VAL A 162 7.15 3.53 -16.34
C VAL A 162 7.68 4.62 -15.42
N CYS A 163 8.95 4.52 -15.05
CA CYS A 163 9.61 5.52 -14.22
C CYS A 163 9.69 6.86 -14.98
N PRO A 164 9.22 7.98 -14.40
CA PRO A 164 9.27 9.28 -15.08
C PRO A 164 10.71 9.78 -15.30
N SER A 165 11.67 9.27 -14.52
CA SER A 165 13.07 9.69 -14.54
C SER A 165 13.93 8.91 -15.52
N CYS A 166 13.70 7.60 -15.70
CA CYS A 166 14.52 6.75 -16.58
C CYS A 166 13.74 5.97 -17.64
N THR A 167 12.41 6.08 -17.67
CA THR A 167 11.49 5.41 -18.62
C THR A 167 11.44 3.87 -18.54
N ALA A 168 12.22 3.24 -17.66
CA ALA A 168 12.13 1.80 -17.42
C ALA A 168 10.83 1.44 -16.71
N THR A 169 10.27 0.27 -17.00
CA THR A 169 9.15 -0.32 -16.25
C THR A 169 9.54 -0.44 -14.78
N MET A 170 8.65 -0.01 -13.88
CA MET A 170 8.87 -0.05 -12.45
C MET A 170 8.61 -1.46 -11.89
N GLU A 171 9.32 -1.80 -10.82
CA GLU A 171 9.17 -3.07 -10.11
C GLU A 171 7.95 -3.02 -9.19
N PHE A 172 7.19 -4.11 -9.14
CA PHE A 172 6.11 -4.26 -8.17
C PHE A 172 6.66 -4.38 -6.75
N ALA A 173 6.11 -3.60 -5.82
CA ALA A 173 6.59 -3.53 -4.44
C ALA A 173 5.58 -4.06 -3.42
N ALA A 174 4.29 -3.79 -3.59
CA ALA A 174 3.27 -4.22 -2.63
C ALA A 174 1.84 -4.17 -3.19
N HIS A 175 1.00 -5.07 -2.69
CA HIS A 175 -0.45 -4.87 -2.67
C HIS A 175 -0.85 -4.16 -1.38
N LEU A 176 -1.89 -3.34 -1.43
CA LEU A 176 -2.50 -2.68 -0.27
C LEU A 176 -4.02 -2.84 -0.30
N GLU A 177 -4.55 -3.39 0.78
CA GLU A 177 -5.99 -3.45 1.03
C GLU A 177 -6.45 -2.19 1.77
N GLU A 178 -7.73 -1.84 1.62
CA GLU A 178 -8.33 -0.65 2.25
C GLU A 178 -8.10 -0.55 3.76
N GLY A 179 -8.05 -1.69 4.46
CA GLY A 179 -7.70 -1.77 5.88
C GLY A 179 -8.75 -2.49 6.74
N MET A 180 -8.48 -2.62 8.04
CA MET A 180 -9.21 -3.53 8.94
C MET A 180 -10.70 -3.21 9.16
N SER A 181 -11.13 -1.97 9.14
CA SER A 181 -12.55 -1.63 9.33
C SER A 181 -13.00 -0.59 8.32
N ALA A 182 -14.28 -0.60 7.95
CA ALA A 182 -14.81 0.36 6.99
C ALA A 182 -14.71 1.81 7.49
N GLU A 183 -14.76 2.00 8.82
CA GLU A 183 -14.68 3.30 9.49
C GLU A 183 -13.28 3.88 9.50
N THR A 184 -12.25 3.03 9.48
CA THR A 184 -10.84 3.46 9.59
C THR A 184 -10.02 3.20 8.33
N ALA A 185 -10.65 2.69 7.28
CA ALA A 185 -10.00 2.30 6.05
C ALA A 185 -9.72 3.47 5.11
N MET A 186 -8.70 3.28 4.29
CA MET A 186 -8.51 4.04 3.07
C MET A 186 -9.61 3.65 2.08
N ASN A 187 -10.27 4.62 1.45
CA ASN A 187 -11.23 4.32 0.39
C ASN A 187 -10.49 4.12 -0.93
N LEU A 188 -10.42 2.87 -1.40
CA LEU A 188 -9.85 2.51 -2.69
C LEU A 188 -10.95 2.17 -3.71
N GLY A 189 -12.21 2.48 -3.40
CA GLY A 189 -13.35 2.14 -4.24
C GLY A 189 -13.68 0.64 -4.25
N GLY A 190 -13.24 -0.11 -3.24
CA GLY A 190 -13.38 -1.57 -3.19
C GLY A 190 -12.37 -2.33 -4.06
N GLN A 191 -11.33 -1.65 -4.55
CA GLN A 191 -10.25 -2.23 -5.36
C GLN A 191 -9.00 -2.52 -4.55
N LEU A 192 -8.05 -3.25 -5.16
CA LEU A 192 -6.72 -3.46 -4.61
C LEU A 192 -5.81 -2.29 -4.99
N GLY A 193 -4.99 -1.82 -4.04
CA GLY A 193 -3.94 -0.85 -4.31
C GLY A 193 -2.64 -1.54 -4.70
N TYR A 194 -1.94 -0.99 -5.69
CA TYR A 194 -0.66 -1.52 -6.18
C TYR A 194 0.41 -0.45 -6.03
N VAL A 195 1.53 -0.81 -5.39
CA VAL A 195 2.69 0.06 -5.20
C VAL A 195 3.82 -0.42 -6.10
N PHE A 196 4.41 0.50 -6.85
CA PHE A 196 5.55 0.24 -7.73
C PHE A 196 6.72 1.14 -7.39
N VAL A 197 7.93 0.69 -7.68
CA VAL A 197 9.18 1.41 -7.39
C VAL A 197 10.18 1.32 -8.53
N CYS A 198 10.93 2.41 -8.74
CA CYS A 198 12.16 2.39 -9.50
C CYS A 198 13.31 2.66 -8.54
N ARG A 199 14.01 1.62 -8.09
CA ARG A 199 15.06 1.73 -7.07
C ARG A 199 16.22 2.62 -7.52
N ALA A 200 16.60 2.52 -8.80
CA ALA A 200 17.69 3.30 -9.39
C ALA A 200 17.43 4.81 -9.34
N CYS A 201 16.18 5.23 -9.55
CA CYS A 201 15.79 6.64 -9.53
C CYS A 201 15.16 7.08 -8.20
N ARG A 202 14.84 6.13 -7.31
CA ARG A 202 14.10 6.33 -6.06
C ARG A 202 12.70 6.92 -6.26
N GLU A 203 12.09 6.59 -7.38
CA GLU A 203 10.72 6.97 -7.71
C GLU A 203 9.74 5.89 -7.25
N GLY A 204 8.53 6.29 -6.89
CA GLY A 204 7.44 5.38 -6.57
C GLY A 204 6.16 5.75 -7.30
N SER A 205 5.29 4.77 -7.52
CA SER A 205 3.98 4.94 -8.14
C SER A 205 2.92 4.13 -7.40
N PHE A 206 1.68 4.62 -7.43
CA PHE A 206 0.51 3.93 -6.88
C PHE A 206 -0.67 4.02 -7.84
N LEU A 207 -1.35 2.90 -8.04
CA LEU A 207 -2.61 2.81 -8.77
C LEU A 207 -3.56 1.80 -8.12
N THR A 208 -4.85 1.85 -8.46
CA THR A 208 -5.83 0.81 -8.07
C THR A 208 -6.30 0.00 -9.28
N GLY A 209 -6.74 -1.23 -9.05
CA GLY A 209 -7.20 -2.18 -10.07
C GLY A 209 -8.25 -3.13 -9.51
#